data_AF-A0A7S2C0H2-F1
#
_entry.id   AF-A0A7S2C0H2-F1
#
_cell.length_a   1.000
_cell.length_b   1.000
_cell.length_c   1.000
_cell.angle_alpha   90.00
_cell.angle_beta   90.00
_cell.angle_gamma   90.00
#
_symmetry.space_group_name_H-M   'P 1'
#
loop_
_entity.id
_entity.type
_entity.pdbx_description
1 polymer ?
#
loop_
_entity_poly.entity_id
_entity_poly.type
_entity_poly.pdbx_seq_one_letter_code
_entity_poly.pdbx_strand_id
1 'polypeptide(L)'
;IFDNQAYGSNGGGMFIYGGTVTVMDTNIYSNTATYGGGMYIYGGTVTVTNTNVFSNTAEYGGYGSEGGGVVISGGTVSFDGCNIHNNEADGAFPNIIVHSSAIACAFPTPWTD
;
A
#
# COMPACT_ATOMS: atom_id res chain seq x y z
N ILE A 1 7.43 -0.30 -10.27
CA ILE A 1 7.17 1.12 -9.93
C ILE A 1 8.08 1.48 -8.78
N PHE A 2 9.06 2.35 -9.01
CA PHE A 2 10.07 2.67 -7.99
C PHE A 2 10.60 4.10 -8.10
N ASP A 3 11.18 4.58 -7.01
CA ASP A 3 11.79 5.92 -6.88
C ASP A 3 10.81 7.07 -7.20
N ASN A 4 9.56 6.92 -6.75
CA ASN A 4 8.54 7.95 -6.87
C ASN A 4 8.29 8.59 -5.50
N GLN A 5 8.06 9.91 -5.52
CA GLN A 5 7.86 10.71 -4.31
C GLN A 5 6.55 11.50 -4.41
N ALA A 6 5.69 11.30 -3.41
CA ALA A 6 4.38 11.95 -3.30
C ALA A 6 4.24 12.60 -1.91
N TYR A 7 5.09 13.60 -1.63
CA TYR A 7 5.09 14.33 -0.35
C TYR A 7 3.74 15.00 -0.08
N GLY A 8 3.18 14.79 1.12
CA GLY A 8 1.87 15.31 1.51
C GLY A 8 0.70 14.64 0.79
N SER A 9 0.93 13.48 0.15
CA SER A 9 -0.07 12.79 -0.66
C SER A 9 -0.06 11.26 -0.46
N ASN A 10 -0.87 10.57 -1.27
CA ASN A 10 -1.19 9.15 -1.13
C ASN A 10 -0.50 8.31 -2.22
N GLY A 11 0.00 7.13 -1.87
CA GLY A 11 0.39 6.11 -2.83
C GLY A 11 1.64 6.49 -3.63
N GLY A 12 2.82 6.37 -3.02
CA GLY A 12 4.08 6.82 -3.64
C GLY A 12 4.33 6.16 -4.99
N GLY A 13 4.08 4.84 -5.07
CA GLY A 13 4.08 4.12 -6.34
C GLY A 13 2.72 4.13 -7.04
N MET A 14 1.64 3.88 -6.31
CA MET A 14 0.32 3.75 -6.90
C MET A 14 -0.79 4.30 -5.99
N PHE A 15 -1.62 5.18 -6.56
CA PHE A 15 -2.86 5.62 -5.94
C PHE A 15 -4.07 5.12 -6.75
N ILE A 16 -4.91 4.30 -6.12
CA ILE A 16 -6.16 3.82 -6.70
C ILE A 16 -7.32 4.55 -6.03
N TYR A 17 -7.94 5.49 -6.75
CA TYR A 17 -9.09 6.24 -6.24
C TYR A 17 -10.39 5.40 -6.23
N GLY A 18 -10.60 4.56 -7.24
CA GLY A 18 -11.82 3.77 -7.43
C GLY A 18 -11.82 2.98 -8.74
N GLY A 19 -12.92 2.27 -9.01
CA GLY A 19 -13.10 1.47 -10.23
C GLY A 19 -12.75 -0.01 -10.07
N THR A 20 -12.59 -0.73 -11.18
CA THR A 20 -12.10 -2.11 -11.20
C THR A 20 -10.66 -2.13 -11.69
N VAL A 21 -9.73 -2.53 -10.83
CA VAL A 21 -8.29 -2.47 -11.12
C VAL A 21 -7.66 -3.83 -10.88
N THR A 22 -6.80 -4.24 -11.81
CA THR A 22 -5.96 -5.43 -11.65
C THR A 22 -4.50 -5.01 -11.69
N VAL A 23 -3.77 -5.37 -10.65
CA VAL A 23 -2.31 -5.24 -10.55
C VAL A 23 -1.74 -6.65 -10.53
N MET A 24 -0.84 -6.96 -11.44
CA MET A 24 -0.33 -8.32 -11.61
C MET A 24 1.15 -8.30 -11.96
N ASP A 25 1.91 -9.26 -11.44
CA ASP A 25 3.31 -9.52 -11.78
C ASP A 25 4.19 -8.25 -11.68
N THR A 26 4.02 -7.47 -10.62
CA THR A 26 4.63 -6.14 -10.48
C THR A 26 5.53 -6.05 -9.24
N ASN A 27 6.58 -5.23 -9.32
CA ASN A 27 7.38 -4.82 -8.16
C ASN A 27 7.13 -3.34 -7.87
N ILE A 28 6.75 -2.99 -6.64
CA ILE A 28 6.51 -1.62 -6.16
C ILE A 28 7.45 -1.37 -4.99
N TYR A 29 8.50 -0.59 -5.18
CA TYR A 29 9.57 -0.47 -4.19
C TYR A 29 10.25 0.88 -4.18
N SER A 30 10.90 1.25 -3.06
CA SER A 30 11.63 2.53 -2.94
C SER A 30 10.79 3.74 -3.33
N ASN A 31 9.49 3.71 -2.99
CA ASN A 31 8.62 4.86 -3.17
C ASN A 31 8.34 5.52 -1.81
N THR A 32 8.12 6.83 -1.83
CA THR A 32 7.85 7.63 -0.65
C THR A 32 6.54 8.39 -0.81
N ALA A 33 5.66 8.32 0.18
CA ALA A 33 4.43 9.11 0.26
C ALA A 33 4.10 9.45 1.71
N THR A 34 3.01 10.18 1.96
CA THR A 34 2.52 10.36 3.33
C THR A 34 1.68 9.17 3.79
N TYR A 35 0.90 8.57 2.89
CA TYR A 35 0.08 7.40 3.19
C TYR A 35 0.28 6.34 2.13
N GLY A 36 0.55 5.10 2.53
CA GLY A 36 0.78 3.99 1.59
C GLY A 36 2.02 4.25 0.75
N GLY A 37 3.21 4.15 1.37
CA GLY A 37 4.48 4.47 0.70
C GLY A 37 4.60 3.79 -0.67
N GLY A 38 4.19 2.52 -0.76
CA GLY A 38 4.06 1.80 -2.02
C GLY A 38 2.71 2.04 -2.71
N MET A 39 1.61 1.66 -2.05
CA MET A 39 0.26 1.72 -2.61
C MET A 39 -0.74 2.34 -1.64
N TYR A 40 -1.63 3.17 -2.17
CA TYR A 40 -2.81 3.63 -1.45
C TYR A 40 -4.07 3.34 -2.26
N ILE A 41 -5.02 2.62 -1.65
CA ILE A 41 -6.30 2.25 -2.25
C ILE A 41 -7.40 2.98 -1.48
N TYR A 42 -8.00 3.98 -2.12
CA TYR A 42 -9.13 4.73 -1.56
C TYR A 42 -10.46 3.97 -1.70
N GLY A 43 -10.65 3.23 -2.80
CA GLY A 43 -11.90 2.52 -3.07
C GLY A 43 -11.86 1.65 -4.33
N GLY A 44 -13.00 1.04 -4.65
CA GLY A 44 -13.19 0.20 -5.84
C GLY A 44 -13.07 -1.30 -5.57
N THR A 45 -12.96 -2.08 -6.65
CA THR A 45 -12.68 -3.52 -6.63
C THR A 45 -11.29 -3.73 -7.19
N VAL A 46 -10.34 -4.08 -6.33
CA VAL A 46 -8.92 -4.19 -6.68
C VAL A 46 -8.45 -5.62 -6.48
N THR A 47 -7.85 -6.20 -7.50
CA THR A 47 -7.16 -7.48 -7.41
C THR A 47 -5.67 -7.27 -7.60
N VAL A 48 -4.87 -7.72 -6.65
CA VAL A 48 -3.41 -7.66 -6.69
C VAL A 48 -2.89 -9.09 -6.67
N THR A 49 -2.17 -9.50 -7.72
CA THR A 49 -1.63 -10.85 -7.87
C THR A 49 -0.13 -10.83 -8.12
N ASN A 50 0.61 -11.79 -7.55
CA ASN A 50 2.04 -12.00 -7.78
C ASN A 50 2.88 -10.72 -7.72
N THR A 51 2.56 -9.83 -6.78
CA THR A 51 3.15 -8.49 -6.70
C THR A 51 3.99 -8.36 -5.43
N ASN A 52 5.19 -7.80 -5.58
CA ASN A 52 6.06 -7.48 -4.46
C ASN A 52 5.95 -6.00 -4.10
N VAL A 53 5.70 -5.68 -2.85
CA VAL A 53 5.68 -4.30 -2.32
C VAL A 53 6.71 -4.20 -1.19
N PHE A 54 7.85 -3.57 -1.44
CA PHE A 54 8.95 -3.61 -0.47
C PHE A 54 9.80 -2.34 -0.45
N SER A 55 10.46 -2.05 0.67
CA SER A 55 11.36 -0.90 0.80
C SER A 55 10.68 0.44 0.44
N ASN A 56 9.38 0.56 0.68
CA ASN A 56 8.65 1.82 0.55
C ASN A 56 8.55 2.51 1.91
N THR A 57 8.37 3.83 1.88
CA THR A 57 8.35 4.67 3.07
C THR A 57 7.10 5.56 3.11
N ALA A 58 6.38 5.54 4.21
CA ALA A 58 5.36 6.53 4.54
C ALA A 58 5.95 7.56 5.51
N GLU A 59 6.23 8.77 5.03
CA GLU A 59 6.86 9.87 5.79
C GLU A 59 5.82 10.86 6.30
N TYR A 60 6.05 11.40 7.51
CA TYR A 60 5.13 12.32 8.17
C TYR A 60 4.86 13.59 7.35
N GLY A 61 3.62 13.76 6.88
CA GLY A 61 3.19 14.90 6.06
C GLY A 61 2.59 16.08 6.82
N GLY A 62 2.79 16.17 8.14
CA GLY A 62 2.19 17.22 8.99
C GLY A 62 0.84 16.87 9.62
N TYR A 63 0.11 15.90 9.06
CA TYR A 63 -1.16 15.39 9.59
C TYR A 63 -1.11 13.92 10.03
N GLY A 64 0.04 13.26 9.86
CA GLY A 64 0.24 11.84 10.15
C GLY A 64 0.95 11.12 9.00
N SER A 65 1.12 9.82 9.17
CA SER A 65 1.63 8.85 8.20
C SER A 65 0.94 7.52 8.48
N GLU A 66 0.64 6.72 7.46
CA GLU A 66 0.03 5.41 7.63
C GLU A 66 0.53 4.44 6.57
N GLY A 67 0.82 3.19 6.96
CA GLY A 67 1.05 2.06 6.06
C GLY A 67 2.29 2.26 5.21
N GLY A 68 3.44 1.77 5.69
CA GLY A 68 4.70 1.94 4.95
C GLY A 68 4.64 1.36 3.55
N GLY A 69 3.98 0.21 3.41
CA GLY A 69 3.79 -0.48 2.14
C GLY A 69 2.44 -0.13 1.52
N VAL A 70 1.36 -0.55 2.16
CA VAL A 70 0.01 -0.48 1.59
C VAL A 70 -1.00 0.08 2.57
N VAL A 71 -1.81 1.03 2.12
CA VAL A 71 -3.01 1.50 2.84
C VAL A 71 -4.25 1.19 2.02
N ILE A 72 -5.27 0.63 2.68
CA ILE A 72 -6.59 0.35 2.10
C ILE A 72 -7.63 1.10 2.92
N SER A 73 -8.11 2.21 2.38
CA SER A 73 -9.09 3.07 3.04
C SER A 73 -10.53 2.67 2.71
N GLY A 74 -10.77 2.02 1.57
CA GLY A 74 -12.10 1.56 1.17
C GLY A 74 -12.11 0.56 0.03
N GLY A 75 -13.31 0.06 -0.29
CA GLY A 75 -13.52 -0.88 -1.39
C GLY A 75 -13.33 -2.35 -1.02
N THR A 76 -13.22 -3.21 -2.03
CA THR A 76 -12.92 -4.63 -1.91
C THR A 76 -11.58 -4.92 -2.56
N VAL A 77 -10.62 -5.39 -1.78
CA VAL A 77 -9.25 -5.65 -2.24
C VAL A 77 -8.87 -7.09 -1.98
N SER A 78 -8.31 -7.75 -2.99
CA SER A 78 -7.80 -9.11 -2.88
C SER A 78 -6.30 -9.16 -3.17
N PHE A 79 -5.51 -9.78 -2.30
CA PHE A 79 -4.10 -10.10 -2.57
C PHE A 79 -3.90 -11.61 -2.73
N ASP A 80 -3.27 -12.02 -3.84
CA ASP A 80 -2.92 -13.40 -4.10
C ASP A 80 -1.45 -13.53 -4.52
N GLY A 81 -0.70 -14.46 -3.92
CA GLY A 81 0.73 -14.63 -4.22
C GLY A 81 1.60 -13.38 -4.01
N CYS A 82 1.15 -12.40 -3.21
CA CYS A 82 1.87 -11.15 -3.00
C CYS A 82 2.86 -11.25 -1.84
N ASN A 83 3.95 -10.48 -1.90
CA ASN A 83 4.94 -10.36 -0.84
C ASN A 83 5.12 -8.89 -0.48
N ILE A 84 4.69 -8.50 0.72
CA ILE A 84 4.69 -7.11 1.18
C ILE A 84 5.55 -7.04 2.44
N HIS A 85 6.74 -6.47 2.37
CA HIS A 85 7.75 -6.58 3.45
C HIS A 85 8.72 -5.39 3.45
N ASN A 86 9.44 -5.17 4.56
CA ASN A 86 10.45 -4.13 4.68
C ASN A 86 9.95 -2.73 4.27
N ASN A 87 8.69 -2.42 4.55
CA ASN A 87 8.17 -1.07 4.31
C ASN A 87 8.03 -0.34 5.65
N GLU A 88 8.41 0.92 5.66
CA GLU A 88 8.54 1.71 6.87
C GLU A 88 7.50 2.84 6.89
N ALA A 89 6.93 3.10 8.05
CA ALA A 89 6.10 4.28 8.27
C ALA A 89 6.58 5.01 9.52
N ASP A 90 6.70 6.33 9.41
CA ASP A 90 7.02 7.19 10.54
C ASP A 90 6.02 6.96 11.67
N GLY A 91 6.49 6.79 12.91
CA GLY A 91 5.61 6.60 14.08
C GLY A 91 5.22 5.14 14.35
N ALA A 92 5.93 4.17 13.77
CA ALA A 92 5.73 2.73 14.00
C ALA A 92 4.36 2.21 13.52
N PHE A 93 3.78 2.81 12.48
CA PHE A 93 2.63 2.23 11.81
C PHE A 93 3.03 0.94 11.09
N PRO A 94 2.11 -0.04 10.97
CA PRO A 94 2.40 -1.30 10.33
C PRO A 94 2.69 -1.14 8.83
N ASN A 95 3.30 -2.18 8.28
CA ASN A 95 3.56 -2.31 6.86
C ASN A 95 2.28 -2.21 5.99
N ILE A 96 1.18 -2.82 6.46
CA ILE A 96 -0.14 -2.78 5.79
C ILE A 96 -1.18 -2.24 6.76
N ILE A 97 -2.02 -1.30 6.30
CA ILE A 97 -3.19 -0.79 7.01
C ILE A 97 -4.46 -1.04 6.21
N VAL A 98 -5.50 -1.51 6.90
CA VAL A 98 -6.85 -1.65 6.35
C VAL A 98 -7.83 -0.94 7.27
N HIS A 99 -8.50 0.09 6.75
CA HIS A 99 -9.51 0.84 7.49
C HIS A 99 -10.84 0.10 7.52
N SER A 100 -11.68 0.41 8.51
CA SER A 100 -12.96 -0.28 8.75
C SER A 100 -13.97 -0.19 7.59
N SER A 101 -13.78 0.75 6.67
CA SER A 101 -14.58 0.93 5.44
C SER A 101 -14.13 0.03 4.28
N ALA A 102 -13.06 -0.74 4.45
CA ALA A 102 -12.52 -1.62 3.44
C ALA A 102 -12.75 -3.09 3.77
N ILE A 103 -12.88 -3.90 2.71
CA ILE A 103 -12.84 -5.35 2.79
C ILE A 103 -11.55 -5.79 2.12
N ALA A 104 -10.64 -6.37 2.89
CA ALA A 104 -9.44 -7.00 2.37
C ALA A 104 -9.54 -8.52 2.58
N CYS A 105 -9.45 -9.29 1.50
CA CYS A 105 -9.56 -10.74 1.51
C CYS A 105 -8.34 -11.36 0.83
N ALA A 106 -7.82 -12.47 1.38
CA ALA A 106 -6.54 -13.07 1.00
C ALA A 106 -5.35 -12.10 1.20
N PHE A 107 -4.43 -12.47 2.09
CA PHE A 107 -3.26 -11.67 2.43
C PHE A 107 -1.98 -12.45 2.18
N PRO A 108 -0.85 -11.76 1.92
CA PRO A 108 0.48 -12.35 1.97
C PRO A 108 0.68 -13.17 3.25
N THR A 109 1.23 -14.37 3.13
CA THR A 109 1.70 -15.16 4.27
C THR A 109 3.23 -15.23 4.24
N PRO A 110 3.97 -15.12 5.37
CA PRO A 110 3.58 -14.72 6.72
C PRO A 110 3.89 -13.24 7.04
N TRP A 111 3.14 -12.67 8.00
CA TRP A 111 3.39 -11.37 8.62
C TRP A 111 4.67 -11.39 9.45
N THR A 112 5.83 -11.20 8.85
CA THR A 112 7.03 -10.88 9.63
C THR A 112 7.50 -9.49 9.24
N ASP A 113 7.39 -8.61 10.25
CA ASP A 113 7.71 -7.19 10.28
C ASP A 113 8.99 -6.79 9.52
#